data_AF-A0AA46AD98-F1
#
_entry.id   AF-A0AA46AD98-F1
#
_cell.length_a   1.000
_cell.length_b   1.000
_cell.length_c   1.000
_cell.angle_alpha   90.00
_cell.angle_beta   90.00
_cell.angle_gamma   90.00
#
_symmetry.space_group_name_H-M   'P 1'
#
loop_
_entity.id
_entity.type
_entity.pdbx_description
1 polymer ?
#
loop_
_entity_poly.entity_id
_entity_poly.type
_entity_poly.pdbx_seq_one_letter_code
_entity_poly.pdbx_strand_id
1 'polypeptide(L)'
;LWFMKLNIKLPTINKQFRWFEIKKLVPTKIARLLTKGAKPQAPLIKKELLSNGYNIYRLIIPFEIEIKSFDIENIEENRVLSIDLSPSENRLAVATILEEKRHSKPIFFKAKRIIRKIDRIQKEIDKIEKKIDHIADDIHTTKSKNHKEKLQNRLKHLYQEQKRKQRKIKQIRKEILNIFTNWIIEYAKSYNIKIIAIEKLSFKKIPDWQSSKAIKRFTEWFYSKIKDKLQYKAKLKGMRILEIQPSYTSQYCHKCNKKAKADRLTFKCECGKYDRDYNASVNIGKRAIRIINRIRAGKSKSGEYISKDTPARNPSRQGLASFTGLISVLSLSRLVAYSSLVEISAIKLKRLIKWIDKRNYGYG
;
A
#
# COMPACT_ATOMS: atom_id res chain seq x y z
N LEU A 1 7.87 33.51 -4.19
CA LEU A 1 8.49 32.16 -4.33
C LEU A 1 9.54 31.98 -3.23
N TRP A 2 9.56 30.84 -2.55
CA TRP A 2 10.53 30.59 -1.46
C TRP A 2 11.84 30.08 -2.05
N PHE A 3 12.98 30.59 -1.58
CA PHE A 3 14.31 30.14 -1.99
C PHE A 3 15.07 29.61 -0.78
N MET A 4 15.82 28.52 -0.98
CA MET A 4 16.73 27.95 0.00
C MET A 4 18.15 28.29 -0.42
N LYS A 5 18.93 28.85 0.52
CA LYS A 5 20.37 28.99 0.38
C LYS A 5 21.03 27.77 0.99
N LEU A 6 21.90 27.11 0.23
CA LEU A 6 22.64 25.94 0.65
C LEU A 6 24.13 26.26 0.56
N ASN A 7 24.83 26.20 1.69
CA ASN A 7 26.28 26.26 1.72
C ASN A 7 26.81 24.82 1.67
N ILE A 8 27.49 24.46 0.58
CA ILE A 8 28.00 23.11 0.35
C ILE A 8 29.51 23.18 0.14
N LYS A 9 30.26 22.34 0.87
CA LYS A 9 31.70 22.18 0.72
C LYS A 9 31.99 21.10 -0.32
N LEU A 10 32.59 21.46 -1.46
CA LEU A 10 32.89 20.54 -2.56
C LEU A 10 34.39 20.54 -2.89
N PRO A 11 34.95 19.42 -3.36
CA PRO A 11 36.33 19.37 -3.84
C PRO A 11 36.48 20.11 -5.17
N THR A 12 37.55 20.87 -5.32
CA THR A 12 37.96 21.54 -6.56
C THR A 12 38.95 20.67 -7.35
N ILE A 13 39.28 21.09 -8.57
CA ILE A 13 40.20 20.39 -9.49
C ILE A 13 41.55 20.08 -8.81
N ASN A 14 41.99 20.92 -7.87
CA ASN A 14 43.27 20.78 -7.16
C ASN A 14 43.16 20.00 -5.84
N LYS A 15 42.12 19.17 -5.66
CA LYS A 15 41.83 18.42 -4.41
C LYS A 15 41.65 19.30 -3.16
N GLN A 16 41.50 20.61 -3.31
CA GLN A 16 41.17 21.52 -2.22
C GLN A 16 39.65 21.59 -2.04
N PHE A 17 39.17 21.72 -0.81
CA PHE A 17 37.73 21.88 -0.56
C PHE A 17 37.36 23.36 -0.49
N ARG A 18 36.35 23.79 -1.27
CA ARG A 18 35.80 25.15 -1.21
C ARG A 18 34.32 25.14 -0.88
N TRP A 19 33.86 26.19 -0.21
CA TRP A 19 32.45 26.43 0.06
C TRP A 19 31.79 27.09 -1.15
N PHE A 20 30.61 26.61 -1.50
CA PHE A 20 29.76 27.16 -2.56
C PHE A 20 28.40 27.50 -1.96
N GLU A 21 27.94 28.74 -2.16
CA GLU A 21 26.56 29.12 -1.87
C GLU A 21 25.69 28.82 -3.10
N ILE A 22 24.67 27.98 -2.91
CA ILE A 22 23.72 27.63 -3.95
C ILE A 22 22.34 28.13 -3.54
N LYS A 23 21.77 29.03 -4.34
CA LYS A 23 20.38 29.46 -4.19
C LYS A 23 19.48 28.55 -5.04
N LYS A 24 18.58 27.80 -4.41
CA LYS A 24 17.65 26.88 -5.09
C LYS A 24 16.21 27.25 -4.76
N LEU A 25 15.32 27.15 -5.75
CA LEU A 25 13.89 27.26 -5.51
C LEU A 25 13.44 26.15 -4.54
N VAL A 26 12.69 26.52 -3.50
CA VAL A 26 12.10 25.55 -2.59
C VAL A 26 10.97 24.84 -3.32
N PRO A 27 11.02 23.50 -3.47
CA PRO A 27 9.89 22.76 -4.01
C PRO A 27 8.64 23.04 -3.18
N THR A 28 7.53 23.30 -3.86
CA THR A 28 6.15 23.42 -3.33
C THR A 28 5.82 22.46 -2.19
N LYS A 29 6.22 21.19 -2.29
CA LYS A 29 6.05 20.21 -1.23
C LYS A 29 6.79 20.56 0.07
N ILE A 30 8.02 21.07 -0.03
CA ILE A 30 8.81 21.51 1.12
C ILE A 30 8.20 22.80 1.69
N ALA A 31 7.81 23.75 0.82
CA ALA A 31 7.12 24.95 1.25
C ALA A 31 5.86 24.61 2.08
N ARG A 32 5.01 23.68 1.59
CA ARG A 32 3.84 23.19 2.34
C ARG A 32 4.16 22.52 3.68
N LEU A 33 5.33 21.88 3.81
CA LEU A 33 5.76 21.31 5.09
C LEU A 33 6.18 22.41 6.06
N LEU A 34 6.97 23.37 5.58
CA LEU A 34 7.42 24.52 6.37
C LEU A 34 6.23 25.35 6.88
N THR A 35 5.22 25.61 6.03
CA THR A 35 3.99 26.31 6.45
C THR A 35 3.21 25.56 7.54
N LYS A 36 3.40 24.24 7.65
CA LYS A 36 2.80 23.41 8.71
C LYS A 36 3.66 23.35 9.99
N GLY A 37 4.67 24.22 10.12
CA GLY A 37 5.59 24.24 11.24
C GLY A 37 6.59 23.07 11.24
N ALA A 38 6.80 22.39 10.10
CA ALA A 38 7.78 21.33 10.04
C ALA A 38 9.20 21.89 10.17
N LYS A 39 9.99 21.34 11.09
CA LYS A 39 11.36 21.76 11.38
C LYS A 39 12.35 20.91 10.57
N PRO A 40 13.24 21.51 9.76
CA PRO A 40 14.28 20.75 9.08
C PRO A 40 15.25 20.18 10.11
N GLN A 41 15.67 18.94 9.91
CA GLN A 41 16.73 18.29 10.68
C GLN A 41 18.05 18.30 9.90
N ALA A 42 19.11 17.84 10.56
CA ALA A 42 20.45 17.75 9.97
C ALA A 42 20.40 17.06 8.59
N PRO A 43 20.92 17.71 7.53
CA PRO A 43 20.89 17.16 6.20
C PRO A 43 21.83 15.96 6.06
N LEU A 44 21.40 14.96 5.30
CA LEU A 44 22.14 13.76 4.98
C LEU A 44 22.56 13.80 3.51
N ILE A 45 23.73 13.25 3.21
CA ILE A 45 24.18 13.05 1.83
C ILE A 45 24.13 11.57 1.51
N LYS A 46 23.42 11.23 0.44
CA LYS A 46 23.32 9.85 -0.05
C LYS A 46 23.90 9.72 -1.44
N LYS A 47 24.92 8.89 -1.59
CA LYS A 47 25.45 8.48 -2.89
C LYS A 47 24.45 7.55 -3.59
N GLU A 48 24.12 7.85 -4.84
CA GLU A 48 23.27 7.02 -5.69
C GLU A 48 23.91 6.81 -7.07
N LEU A 49 23.85 5.57 -7.56
CA LEU A 49 24.29 5.22 -8.91
C LEU A 49 23.11 5.32 -9.88
N LEU A 50 23.25 6.16 -10.90
CA LEU A 50 22.27 6.34 -11.97
C LEU A 50 22.29 5.17 -12.97
N SER A 51 21.23 5.07 -13.79
CA SER A 51 21.12 4.03 -14.81
C SER A 51 22.17 4.12 -15.91
N ASN A 52 22.70 5.33 -16.16
CA ASN A 52 23.79 5.61 -17.10
C ASN A 52 25.19 5.42 -16.49
N GLY A 53 25.30 4.90 -15.26
CA GLY A 53 26.59 4.57 -14.63
C GLY A 53 27.22 5.70 -13.81
N TYR A 54 26.66 6.91 -13.81
CA TYR A 54 27.18 8.03 -13.04
C TYR A 54 26.77 7.96 -11.56
N ASN A 55 27.70 8.30 -10.66
CA ASN A 55 27.40 8.50 -9.25
C ASN A 55 26.91 9.95 -9.03
N ILE A 56 25.78 10.09 -8.35
CA ILE A 56 25.30 11.38 -7.85
C ILE A 56 25.25 11.38 -6.33
N TYR A 57 25.37 12.55 -5.74
CA TYR A 57 25.15 12.77 -4.31
C TYR A 57 23.82 13.51 -4.13
N ARG A 58 22.86 12.88 -3.46
CA ARG A 58 21.58 13.49 -3.12
C ARG A 58 21.64 14.07 -1.73
N LEU A 59 21.35 15.36 -1.62
CA LEU A 59 21.03 16.01 -0.36
C LEU A 59 19.63 15.59 0.09
N ILE A 60 19.53 15.01 1.28
CA ILE A 60 18.29 14.58 1.92
C ILE A 60 18.14 15.43 3.17
N ILE A 61 17.09 16.25 3.23
CA ILE A 61 16.79 17.07 4.40
C ILE A 61 15.58 16.42 5.09
N PRO A 62 15.78 15.71 6.22
CA PRO A 62 14.66 15.19 6.99
C PRO A 62 13.88 16.36 7.60
N PHE A 63 12.57 16.18 7.80
CA PHE A 63 11.72 17.16 8.44
C PHE A 63 10.98 16.47 9.59
N GLU A 64 10.99 17.13 10.74
CA GLU A 64 10.16 16.79 11.88
C GLU A 64 8.88 17.60 11.82
N ILE A 65 7.75 16.96 12.06
CA ILE A 65 6.45 17.62 12.03
C ILE A 65 5.62 17.13 13.20
N GLU A 66 5.15 18.08 14.00
CA GLU A 66 4.15 17.82 15.01
C GLU A 66 2.82 17.58 14.32
N ILE A 67 2.22 16.43 14.60
CA ILE A 67 0.92 16.07 14.07
C ILE A 67 -0.02 16.02 15.24
N LYS A 68 -1.03 16.90 15.23
CA LYS A 68 -2.16 16.83 16.16
C LYS A 68 -2.83 15.46 15.99
N SER A 69 -2.58 14.56 16.93
CA SER A 69 -3.33 13.32 17.04
C SER A 69 -4.72 13.66 17.53
N PHE A 70 -5.75 13.20 16.85
CA PHE A 70 -7.12 13.25 17.33
C PHE A 70 -7.43 11.95 18.04
N ASP A 71 -8.12 12.01 19.17
CA ASP A 71 -8.60 10.81 19.84
C ASP A 71 -9.82 10.25 19.13
N ILE A 72 -9.94 8.92 19.16
CA ILE A 72 -11.03 8.22 18.47
C ILE A 72 -12.39 8.63 19.04
N GLU A 73 -12.40 9.02 20.31
CA GLU A 73 -13.54 9.54 21.06
C GLU A 73 -14.11 10.83 20.44
N ASN A 74 -13.24 11.68 19.90
CA ASN A 74 -13.58 13.01 19.36
C ASN A 74 -13.95 12.99 17.87
N ILE A 75 -14.05 11.80 17.27
CA ILE A 75 -14.48 11.67 15.87
C ILE A 75 -16.00 11.71 15.88
N GLU A 76 -16.62 12.69 15.26
CA GLU A 76 -18.08 12.78 15.17
C GLU A 76 -18.63 11.85 14.09
N GLU A 77 -17.89 11.67 12.98
CA GLU A 77 -18.38 10.89 11.84
C GLU A 77 -18.31 9.38 12.07
N ASN A 78 -19.42 8.68 11.84
CA ASN A 78 -19.50 7.20 11.83
C ASN A 78 -19.05 6.57 10.50
N ARG A 79 -18.14 7.23 9.79
CA ARG A 79 -17.64 6.78 8.50
C ARG A 79 -16.26 6.14 8.61
N VAL A 80 -16.15 4.93 8.09
CA VAL A 80 -14.91 4.15 8.09
C VAL A 80 -14.62 3.65 6.68
N LEU A 81 -13.36 3.76 6.25
CA LEU A 81 -12.87 3.06 5.07
C LEU A 81 -12.28 1.72 5.51
N SER A 82 -12.97 0.61 5.25
CA SER A 82 -12.44 -0.72 5.52
C SER A 82 -11.71 -1.29 4.32
N ILE A 83 -10.62 -2.00 4.59
CA ILE A 83 -9.76 -2.59 3.57
C ILE A 83 -9.42 -4.03 3.95
N ASP A 84 -9.84 -4.96 3.11
CA ASP A 84 -9.33 -6.33 3.11
C ASP A 84 -8.05 -6.38 2.29
N LEU A 85 -6.91 -6.58 2.96
CA LEU A 85 -5.60 -6.67 2.33
C LEU A 85 -5.31 -8.13 1.96
N SER A 86 -5.82 -8.58 0.82
CA SER A 86 -5.65 -9.95 0.31
C SER A 86 -4.86 -9.98 -1.02
N PRO A 87 -3.57 -9.63 -1.03
CA PRO A 87 -2.72 -9.68 -2.23
C PRO A 87 -2.65 -11.09 -2.81
N SER A 88 -3.10 -11.19 -4.06
CA SER A 88 -3.14 -12.37 -4.91
C SER A 88 -2.65 -12.04 -6.31
N GLU A 89 -2.66 -13.01 -7.24
CA GLU A 89 -2.35 -12.72 -8.64
C GLU A 89 -3.27 -11.64 -9.21
N ASN A 90 -4.56 -11.67 -8.85
CA ASN A 90 -5.56 -10.82 -9.51
C ASN A 90 -5.70 -9.44 -8.86
N ARG A 91 -5.61 -9.34 -7.53
CA ARG A 91 -5.89 -8.12 -6.78
C ARG A 91 -5.01 -7.98 -5.53
N LEU A 92 -4.77 -6.75 -5.09
CA LEU A 92 -4.04 -6.40 -3.86
C LEU A 92 -4.95 -6.28 -2.65
N ALA A 93 -6.15 -5.74 -2.85
CA ALA A 93 -7.08 -5.42 -1.77
C ALA A 93 -8.50 -5.15 -2.27
N VAL A 94 -9.46 -5.20 -1.36
CA VAL A 94 -10.83 -4.72 -1.56
C VAL A 94 -11.19 -3.70 -0.49
N ALA A 95 -11.65 -2.53 -0.93
CA ALA A 95 -12.03 -1.44 -0.03
C ALA A 95 -13.53 -1.15 -0.10
N THR A 96 -14.14 -0.84 1.04
CA THR A 96 -15.54 -0.43 1.17
C THR A 96 -15.63 0.73 2.17
N ILE A 97 -16.51 1.68 1.90
CA ILE A 97 -16.88 2.71 2.86
C ILE A 97 -18.07 2.20 3.65
N LEU A 98 -18.04 2.32 4.96
CA LEU A 98 -19.20 2.07 5.82
C LEU A 98 -19.64 3.37 6.48
N GLU A 99 -20.96 3.51 6.61
CA GLU A 99 -21.62 4.58 7.34
C GLU A 99 -22.80 3.95 8.08
N GLU A 100 -22.70 3.86 9.41
CA GLU A 100 -23.71 3.22 10.26
C GLU A 100 -24.05 1.77 9.82
N LYS A 101 -25.27 1.56 9.28
CA LYS A 101 -25.75 0.26 8.76
C LYS A 101 -25.54 0.12 7.25
N ARG A 102 -25.07 1.15 6.55
CA ARG A 102 -24.90 1.20 5.10
C ARG A 102 -23.43 1.00 4.71
N HIS A 103 -23.21 0.57 3.48
CA HIS A 103 -21.88 0.39 2.91
C HIS A 103 -21.88 0.66 1.41
N SER A 104 -20.75 1.15 0.90
CA SER A 104 -20.58 1.43 -0.52
C SER A 104 -20.39 0.15 -1.34
N LYS A 105 -20.51 0.29 -2.67
CA LYS A 105 -19.95 -0.69 -3.60
C LYS A 105 -18.46 -0.94 -3.32
N PRO A 106 -17.97 -2.17 -3.49
CA PRO A 106 -16.55 -2.48 -3.32
C PRO A 106 -15.69 -1.80 -4.38
N ILE A 107 -14.48 -1.45 -3.97
CA ILE A 107 -13.41 -1.03 -4.86
C ILE A 107 -12.31 -2.08 -4.84
N PHE A 108 -12.04 -2.63 -6.02
CA PHE A 108 -11.02 -3.67 -6.19
C PHE A 108 -9.70 -3.07 -6.69
N PHE A 109 -8.62 -3.36 -5.98
CA PHE A 109 -7.26 -3.01 -6.41
C PHE A 109 -6.67 -4.11 -7.25
N LYS A 110 -6.68 -3.98 -8.57
CA LYS A 110 -6.08 -4.97 -9.48
C LYS A 110 -4.57 -5.08 -9.26
N ALA A 111 -4.03 -6.29 -9.42
CA ALA A 111 -2.61 -6.60 -9.29
C ALA A 111 -2.03 -7.32 -10.53
N LYS A 112 -2.89 -8.03 -11.28
CA LYS A 112 -2.55 -8.95 -12.38
C LYS A 112 -1.39 -8.52 -13.27
N ARG A 113 -1.45 -7.30 -13.82
CA ARG A 113 -0.43 -6.78 -14.74
C ARG A 113 0.93 -6.57 -14.07
N ILE A 114 0.97 -6.09 -12.82
CA ILE A 114 2.23 -5.91 -12.07
C ILE A 114 2.77 -7.26 -11.64
N ILE A 115 1.92 -8.13 -11.09
CA ILE A 115 2.34 -9.44 -10.60
C ILE A 115 2.96 -10.26 -11.72
N ARG A 116 2.32 -10.33 -12.90
CA ARG A 116 2.89 -10.99 -14.08
C ARG A 116 4.20 -10.38 -14.54
N LYS A 117 4.36 -9.06 -14.42
CA LYS A 117 5.62 -8.39 -14.74
C LYS A 117 6.73 -8.76 -13.76
N ILE A 118 6.42 -8.83 -12.47
CA ILE A 118 7.37 -9.26 -11.43
C ILE A 118 7.74 -10.72 -11.65
N ASP A 119 6.77 -11.59 -11.92
CA ASP A 119 6.97 -13.02 -12.19
C ASP A 119 7.87 -13.24 -13.41
N ARG A 120 7.65 -12.50 -14.51
CA ARG A 120 8.52 -12.57 -15.71
C ARG A 120 9.96 -12.19 -15.38
N ILE A 121 10.17 -11.08 -14.68
CA ILE A 121 11.53 -10.62 -14.33
C ILE A 121 12.18 -11.62 -13.35
N GLN A 122 11.41 -12.23 -12.45
CA GLN A 122 11.93 -13.27 -11.56
C GLN A 122 12.40 -14.49 -12.36
N LYS A 123 11.63 -14.96 -13.34
CA LYS A 123 12.05 -16.05 -14.24
C LYS A 123 13.31 -15.71 -15.03
N GLU A 124 13.48 -14.45 -15.45
CA GLU A 124 14.74 -13.99 -16.07
C GLU A 124 15.92 -14.06 -15.09
N ILE A 125 15.72 -13.68 -13.82
CA ILE A 125 16.73 -13.80 -12.76
C ILE A 125 17.09 -15.27 -12.53
N ASP A 126 16.10 -16.15 -12.41
CA ASP A 126 16.33 -17.58 -12.16
C ASP A 126 17.14 -18.22 -13.32
N LYS A 127 16.94 -17.77 -14.57
CA LYS A 127 17.76 -18.19 -15.72
C LYS A 127 19.20 -17.67 -15.65
N ILE A 128 19.41 -16.46 -15.14
CA ILE A 128 20.75 -15.89 -14.95
C ILE A 128 21.47 -16.62 -13.82
N GLU A 129 20.78 -16.96 -12.73
CA GLU A 129 21.32 -17.75 -11.62
C GLU A 129 21.85 -19.10 -12.10
N LYS A 130 21.07 -19.86 -12.86
CA LYS A 130 21.55 -21.12 -13.46
C LYS A 130 22.80 -20.95 -14.33
N LYS A 131 22.90 -19.86 -15.09
CA LYS A 131 24.09 -19.57 -15.91
C LYS A 131 25.30 -19.20 -15.05
N ILE A 132 25.06 -18.50 -13.94
CA ILE A 132 26.11 -18.15 -12.96
C ILE A 132 26.67 -19.44 -12.36
N ASP A 133 25.79 -20.35 -11.92
CA ASP A 133 26.17 -21.62 -11.30
C ASP A 133 27.03 -22.45 -12.28
N HIS A 134 26.56 -22.66 -13.52
CA HIS A 134 27.33 -23.40 -14.53
C HIS A 134 28.70 -22.78 -14.81
N ILE A 135 28.80 -21.44 -14.93
CA ILE A 135 30.08 -20.78 -15.20
C ILE A 135 31.01 -20.86 -13.99
N ALA A 136 30.46 -20.82 -12.78
CA ALA A 136 31.25 -21.01 -11.57
C ALA A 136 31.86 -22.42 -11.56
N ASP A 137 31.08 -23.44 -11.89
CA ASP A 137 31.56 -24.83 -12.02
C ASP A 137 32.65 -24.95 -13.12
N ASP A 138 32.44 -24.34 -14.29
CA ASP A 138 33.43 -24.32 -15.38
C ASP A 138 34.76 -23.67 -14.96
N ILE A 139 34.73 -22.62 -14.13
CA ILE A 139 35.93 -21.97 -13.61
C ILE A 139 36.72 -22.93 -12.70
N HIS A 140 36.02 -23.73 -11.90
CA HIS A 140 36.64 -24.72 -11.01
C HIS A 140 37.29 -25.87 -11.78
N THR A 141 36.67 -26.34 -12.87
CA THR A 141 37.16 -27.48 -13.65
C THR A 141 38.23 -27.12 -14.68
N THR A 142 38.21 -25.89 -15.18
CA THR A 142 39.14 -25.44 -16.23
C THR A 142 40.59 -25.40 -15.72
N LYS A 143 41.55 -25.91 -16.51
CA LYS A 143 42.99 -25.81 -16.21
C LYS A 143 43.67 -24.59 -16.86
N SER A 144 43.14 -24.09 -17.97
CA SER A 144 43.70 -22.95 -18.72
C SER A 144 43.46 -21.61 -18.03
N LYS A 145 44.54 -20.86 -17.76
CA LYS A 145 44.50 -19.51 -17.15
C LYS A 145 43.72 -18.52 -18.02
N ASN A 146 43.99 -18.47 -19.31
CA ASN A 146 43.32 -17.56 -20.25
C ASN A 146 41.81 -17.84 -20.34
N HIS A 147 41.42 -19.12 -20.28
CA HIS A 147 40.01 -19.49 -20.29
C HIS A 147 39.32 -19.11 -18.97
N LYS A 148 39.97 -19.32 -17.81
CA LYS A 148 39.46 -18.85 -16.51
C LYS A 148 39.19 -17.34 -16.50
N GLU A 149 40.10 -16.53 -17.04
CA GLU A 149 39.93 -15.08 -17.10
C GLU A 149 38.70 -14.67 -17.94
N LYS A 150 38.49 -15.32 -19.09
CA LYS A 150 37.28 -15.11 -19.92
C LYS A 150 36.00 -15.46 -19.17
N LEU A 151 35.98 -16.59 -18.45
CA LEU A 151 34.84 -17.01 -17.65
C LEU A 151 34.56 -16.05 -16.47
N GLN A 152 35.59 -15.57 -15.79
CA GLN A 152 35.47 -14.56 -14.73
C GLN A 152 34.86 -13.26 -15.25
N ASN A 153 35.28 -12.78 -16.43
CA ASN A 153 34.71 -11.61 -17.07
C ASN A 153 33.22 -11.82 -17.41
N ARG A 154 32.87 -13.01 -17.92
CA ARG A 154 31.47 -13.38 -18.20
C ARG A 154 30.63 -13.47 -16.92
N LEU A 155 31.18 -14.02 -15.85
CA LEU A 155 30.55 -14.10 -14.53
C LEU A 155 30.25 -12.69 -13.98
N LYS A 156 31.21 -11.77 -14.07
CA LYS A 156 31.04 -10.35 -13.70
C LYS A 156 29.89 -9.70 -14.48
N HIS A 157 29.78 -9.98 -15.77
CA HIS A 157 28.67 -9.48 -16.60
C HIS A 157 27.31 -10.02 -16.11
N LEU A 158 27.20 -11.33 -15.87
CA LEU A 158 25.95 -11.95 -15.40
C LEU A 158 25.50 -11.42 -14.03
N TYR A 159 26.41 -11.26 -13.06
CA TYR A 159 26.07 -10.64 -11.77
C TYR A 159 25.54 -9.22 -11.94
N GLN A 160 26.12 -8.43 -12.86
CA GLN A 160 25.64 -7.09 -13.15
C GLN A 160 24.23 -7.09 -13.78
N GLU A 161 23.94 -8.04 -14.68
CA GLU A 161 22.61 -8.24 -15.23
C GLU A 161 21.59 -8.65 -14.17
N GLN A 162 21.92 -9.64 -13.34
CA GLN A 162 21.09 -10.08 -12.21
C GLN A 162 20.74 -8.89 -11.30
N LYS A 163 21.75 -8.09 -10.92
CA LYS A 163 21.60 -6.88 -10.10
C LYS A 163 20.69 -5.84 -10.75
N ARG A 164 20.79 -5.63 -12.07
CA ARG A 164 19.91 -4.73 -12.82
C ARG A 164 18.44 -5.20 -12.75
N LYS A 165 18.18 -6.49 -12.92
CA LYS A 165 16.82 -7.07 -12.86
C LYS A 165 16.24 -7.03 -11.44
N GLN A 166 17.03 -7.35 -10.42
CA GLN A 166 16.64 -7.22 -9.01
C GLN A 166 16.29 -5.77 -8.64
N ARG A 167 17.10 -4.79 -9.08
CA ARG A 167 16.79 -3.36 -8.93
C ARG A 167 15.46 -3.00 -9.60
N LYS A 168 15.15 -3.59 -10.75
CA LYS A 168 13.87 -3.37 -11.44
C LYS A 168 12.69 -3.87 -10.64
N ILE A 169 12.77 -5.08 -10.07
CA ILE A 169 11.74 -5.62 -9.16
C ILE A 169 11.55 -4.69 -7.95
N LYS A 170 12.65 -4.27 -7.31
CA LYS A 170 12.63 -3.34 -6.17
C LYS A 170 11.93 -2.02 -6.53
N GLN A 171 12.19 -1.48 -7.73
CA GLN A 171 11.56 -0.26 -8.20
C GLN A 171 10.05 -0.44 -8.43
N ILE A 172 9.63 -1.54 -9.07
CA ILE A 172 8.21 -1.85 -9.30
C ILE A 172 7.46 -2.00 -7.97
N ARG A 173 8.03 -2.76 -7.04
CA ARG A 173 7.54 -2.93 -5.66
C ARG A 173 7.34 -1.57 -4.98
N LYS A 174 8.37 -0.72 -4.95
CA LYS A 174 8.28 0.63 -4.38
C LYS A 174 7.19 1.48 -5.06
N GLU A 175 7.05 1.41 -6.39
CA GLU A 175 6.04 2.15 -7.14
C GLU A 175 4.63 1.72 -6.74
N ILE A 176 4.34 0.41 -6.73
CA ILE A 176 2.98 -0.09 -6.42
C ILE A 176 2.56 0.22 -4.99
N LEU A 177 3.46 0.06 -4.01
CA LEU A 177 3.16 0.39 -2.62
C LEU A 177 2.82 1.87 -2.46
N ASN A 178 3.53 2.77 -3.16
CA ASN A 178 3.24 4.19 -3.10
C ASN A 178 1.92 4.55 -3.78
N ILE A 179 1.65 3.97 -4.96
CA ILE A 179 0.39 4.18 -5.69
C ILE A 179 -0.79 3.73 -4.82
N PHE A 180 -0.72 2.50 -4.29
CA PHE A 180 -1.79 1.91 -3.50
C PHE A 180 -2.07 2.71 -2.22
N THR A 181 -1.03 2.99 -1.42
CA THR A 181 -1.20 3.77 -0.18
C THR A 181 -1.64 5.21 -0.43
N ASN A 182 -1.12 5.89 -1.46
CA ASN A 182 -1.61 7.23 -1.80
C ASN A 182 -3.08 7.19 -2.18
N TRP A 183 -3.48 6.20 -2.97
CA TRP A 183 -4.88 6.08 -3.38
C TRP A 183 -5.78 5.91 -2.16
N ILE A 184 -5.45 5.02 -1.22
CA ILE A 184 -6.25 4.80 -0.01
C ILE A 184 -6.47 6.10 0.75
N ILE A 185 -5.37 6.85 0.96
CA ILE A 185 -5.39 8.10 1.72
C ILE A 185 -6.21 9.17 1.02
N GLU A 186 -6.03 9.36 -0.28
CA GLU A 186 -6.78 10.37 -1.03
C GLU A 186 -8.25 9.95 -1.19
N TYR A 187 -8.54 8.65 -1.30
CA TYR A 187 -9.89 8.13 -1.30
C TYR A 187 -10.59 8.37 0.04
N ALA A 188 -9.96 8.04 1.18
CA ALA A 188 -10.49 8.39 2.50
C ALA A 188 -10.73 9.89 2.61
N LYS A 189 -9.77 10.72 2.17
CA LYS A 189 -9.86 12.18 2.22
C LYS A 189 -11.06 12.72 1.45
N SER A 190 -11.33 12.21 0.25
CA SER A 190 -12.43 12.70 -0.59
C SER A 190 -13.82 12.44 -0.01
N TYR A 191 -13.95 11.48 0.91
CA TYR A 191 -15.20 11.19 1.62
C TYR A 191 -15.20 11.71 3.06
N ASN A 192 -14.22 12.56 3.41
CA ASN A 192 -13.99 13.07 4.76
C ASN A 192 -13.87 11.96 5.83
N ILE A 193 -13.21 10.85 5.48
CA ILE A 193 -13.03 9.70 6.37
C ILE A 193 -11.74 9.89 7.19
N LYS A 194 -11.85 9.82 8.51
CA LYS A 194 -10.71 9.92 9.44
C LYS A 194 -10.14 8.56 9.86
N ILE A 195 -10.94 7.50 9.79
CA ILE A 195 -10.55 6.15 10.23
C ILE A 195 -10.49 5.20 9.04
N ILE A 196 -9.34 4.55 8.89
CA ILE A 196 -9.14 3.48 7.92
C ILE A 196 -8.97 2.18 8.71
N ALA A 197 -9.89 1.24 8.53
CA ALA A 197 -9.85 -0.06 9.19
C ALA A 197 -9.15 -1.08 8.30
N ILE A 198 -8.13 -1.74 8.83
CA ILE A 198 -7.43 -2.84 8.16
C ILE A 198 -7.43 -4.07 9.06
N GLU A 199 -7.40 -5.25 8.48
CA GLU A 199 -7.18 -6.47 9.25
C GLU A 199 -5.79 -6.44 9.92
N LYS A 200 -5.70 -6.95 11.15
CA LYS A 200 -4.42 -7.17 11.83
C LYS A 200 -3.68 -8.27 11.07
N LEU A 201 -2.73 -7.83 10.25
CA LEU A 201 -1.85 -8.68 9.48
C LEU A 201 -0.92 -9.43 10.45
N SER A 202 -1.32 -10.58 10.97
CA SER A 202 -0.33 -11.55 11.42
C SER A 202 0.35 -12.10 10.17
N PHE A 203 1.67 -12.30 10.21
CA PHE A 203 2.41 -12.97 9.13
C PHE A 203 1.93 -14.42 9.01
N LYS A 204 0.73 -14.62 8.46
CA LYS A 204 0.20 -15.93 8.15
C LYS A 204 1.06 -16.47 7.02
N LYS A 205 1.60 -17.68 7.19
CA LYS A 205 2.19 -18.46 6.10
C LYS A 205 1.23 -18.36 4.90
N ILE A 206 1.73 -17.84 3.78
CA ILE A 206 0.95 -17.83 2.53
C ILE A 206 0.67 -19.30 2.19
N PRO A 207 -0.60 -19.68 1.93
CA PRO A 207 -0.93 -21.06 1.57
C PRO A 207 -0.08 -21.53 0.39
N ASP A 208 0.53 -22.72 0.53
CA ASP A 208 1.58 -23.21 -0.39
C ASP A 208 1.06 -23.66 -1.76
N TRP A 209 -0.25 -23.83 -1.93
CA TRP A 209 -0.82 -24.35 -3.17
C TRP A 209 -1.22 -23.21 -4.14
N GLN A 210 -0.67 -23.24 -5.35
CA GLN A 210 -1.09 -22.48 -6.55
C GLN A 210 -0.52 -21.08 -6.80
N SER A 211 0.39 -20.54 -5.98
CA SER A 211 1.03 -19.24 -6.26
C SER A 211 2.49 -19.39 -6.64
N SER A 212 2.95 -18.68 -7.69
CA SER A 212 4.37 -18.73 -8.06
C SER A 212 5.24 -18.21 -6.91
N LYS A 213 6.49 -18.68 -6.81
CA LYS A 213 7.49 -18.20 -5.83
C LYS A 213 7.59 -16.67 -5.83
N ALA A 214 7.41 -16.04 -7.00
CA ALA A 214 7.39 -14.59 -7.15
C ALA A 214 6.19 -13.92 -6.47
N ILE A 215 4.99 -14.52 -6.54
CA ILE A 215 3.78 -14.05 -5.86
C ILE A 215 3.94 -14.18 -4.35
N LYS A 216 4.42 -15.34 -3.86
CA LYS A 216 4.68 -15.57 -2.44
C LYS A 216 5.63 -14.51 -1.86
N ARG A 217 6.80 -14.34 -2.49
CA ARG A 217 7.79 -13.31 -2.16
C ARG A 217 7.24 -11.88 -2.26
N PHE A 218 6.32 -11.63 -3.20
CA PHE A 218 5.69 -10.31 -3.32
C PHE A 218 4.73 -10.04 -2.17
N THR A 219 3.89 -11.02 -1.80
CA THR A 219 2.90 -10.89 -0.74
C THR A 219 3.58 -10.73 0.63
N GLU A 220 4.61 -11.53 0.94
CA GLU A 220 5.44 -11.36 2.15
C GLU A 220 6.04 -9.96 2.21
N TRP A 221 6.66 -9.52 1.11
CA TRP A 221 7.22 -8.18 1.02
C TRP A 221 6.16 -7.10 1.20
N PHE A 222 4.98 -7.26 0.58
CA PHE A 222 3.90 -6.28 0.66
C PHE A 222 3.39 -6.13 2.10
N TYR A 223 3.12 -7.23 2.80
CA TYR A 223 2.69 -7.19 4.19
C TYR A 223 3.74 -6.60 5.13
N SER A 224 5.03 -6.89 4.90
CA SER A 224 6.12 -6.32 5.70
C SER A 224 6.32 -4.79 5.54
N LYS A 225 5.59 -4.15 4.62
CA LYS A 225 5.77 -2.72 4.31
C LYS A 225 4.47 -1.92 4.29
N ILE A 226 3.32 -2.55 4.02
CA ILE A 226 2.06 -1.83 3.80
C ILE A 226 1.58 -1.11 5.06
N LYS A 227 1.64 -1.78 6.22
CA LYS A 227 1.18 -1.26 7.51
C LYS A 227 1.89 0.05 7.85
N ASP A 228 3.21 0.03 8.02
CA ASP A 228 3.99 1.21 8.39
C ASP A 228 3.82 2.34 7.36
N LYS A 229 3.80 1.99 6.08
CA LYS A 229 3.68 2.99 5.01
C LYS A 229 2.31 3.67 5.02
N LEU A 230 1.24 2.91 5.27
CA LEU A 230 -0.11 3.41 5.33
C LEU A 230 -0.32 4.23 6.62
N GLN A 231 0.13 3.73 7.77
CA GLN A 231 0.10 4.44 9.06
C GLN A 231 0.80 5.80 8.99
N TYR A 232 2.03 5.83 8.47
CA TYR A 232 2.78 7.07 8.28
C TYR A 232 2.01 8.08 7.42
N LYS A 233 1.43 7.65 6.28
CA LYS A 233 0.70 8.57 5.39
C LYS A 233 -0.64 9.00 5.96
N ALA A 234 -1.34 8.12 6.68
CA ALA A 234 -2.58 8.44 7.37
C ALA A 234 -2.35 9.51 8.43
N LYS A 235 -1.32 9.32 9.28
CA LYS A 235 -0.94 10.28 10.32
C LYS A 235 -0.70 11.67 9.72
N LEU A 236 0.08 11.77 8.64
CA LEU A 236 0.33 13.04 7.93
C LEU A 236 -0.91 13.76 7.39
N LYS A 237 -2.03 13.06 7.24
CA LYS A 237 -3.31 13.63 6.76
C LYS A 237 -4.35 13.75 7.87
N GLY A 238 -3.95 13.58 9.14
CA GLY A 238 -4.89 13.59 10.25
C GLY A 238 -5.90 12.45 10.14
N MET A 239 -5.42 11.25 9.78
CA MET A 239 -6.19 10.00 9.75
C MET A 239 -5.53 8.97 10.68
N ARG A 240 -6.32 8.02 11.17
CA ARG A 240 -5.88 6.90 12.01
C ARG A 240 -6.13 5.57 11.30
N ILE A 241 -5.19 4.65 11.49
CA ILE A 241 -5.36 3.25 11.08
C ILE A 241 -5.87 2.48 12.29
N LEU A 242 -7.01 1.82 12.14
CA LEU A 242 -7.57 0.93 13.15
C LEU A 242 -7.35 -0.52 12.72
N GLU A 243 -6.61 -1.28 13.53
CA GLU A 243 -6.36 -2.70 13.26
C GLU A 243 -7.47 -3.56 13.84
N ILE A 244 -8.06 -4.40 12.99
CA ILE A 244 -9.18 -5.25 13.33
C ILE A 244 -8.71 -6.70 13.41
N GLN A 245 -9.02 -7.37 14.52
CA GLN A 245 -8.66 -8.78 14.67
C GLN A 245 -9.28 -9.64 13.55
N PRO A 246 -8.50 -10.57 12.96
CA PRO A 246 -8.85 -11.29 11.74
C PRO A 246 -9.92 -12.37 11.92
N SER A 247 -10.30 -12.67 13.17
CA SER A 247 -11.10 -13.85 13.51
C SER A 247 -12.39 -13.93 12.70
N TYR A 248 -12.48 -14.85 11.74
CA TYR A 248 -13.69 -15.19 10.99
C TYR A 248 -14.30 -14.11 10.07
N THR A 249 -13.58 -13.05 9.71
CA THR A 249 -14.07 -12.00 8.79
C THR A 249 -14.48 -12.56 7.42
N SER A 250 -13.82 -13.62 6.97
CA SER A 250 -14.07 -14.29 5.67
C SER A 250 -15.01 -15.49 5.75
N GLN A 251 -15.46 -15.89 6.95
CA GLN A 251 -16.32 -17.06 7.16
C GLN A 251 -17.77 -16.69 7.52
N TYR A 252 -18.05 -15.43 7.81
CA TYR A 252 -19.38 -14.97 8.23
C TYR A 252 -19.98 -14.04 7.18
N CYS A 253 -21.27 -14.20 6.92
CA CYS A 253 -21.99 -13.38 5.97
C CYS A 253 -22.15 -11.95 6.49
N HIS A 254 -21.73 -10.96 5.71
CA HIS A 254 -21.91 -9.55 6.07
C HIS A 254 -23.39 -9.13 6.13
N LYS A 255 -24.32 -9.85 5.49
CA LYS A 255 -25.77 -9.55 5.54
C LYS A 255 -26.44 -10.17 6.78
N CYS A 256 -26.39 -11.50 6.93
CA CYS A 256 -27.14 -12.22 7.97
C CYS A 256 -26.30 -12.71 9.15
N ASN A 257 -24.98 -12.51 9.13
CA ASN A 257 -24.07 -12.92 10.19
C ASN A 257 -24.07 -14.45 10.47
N LYS A 258 -24.60 -15.28 9.56
CA LYS A 258 -24.44 -16.74 9.60
C LYS A 258 -23.07 -17.14 9.04
N LYS A 259 -22.50 -18.21 9.58
CA LYS A 259 -21.30 -18.85 9.06
C LYS A 259 -21.61 -19.48 7.69
N ALA A 260 -20.72 -19.31 6.73
CA ALA A 260 -20.86 -19.90 5.41
C ALA A 260 -19.51 -20.32 4.83
N LYS A 261 -19.54 -21.11 3.76
CA LYS A 261 -18.34 -21.59 3.09
C LYS A 261 -17.92 -20.61 1.99
N ALA A 262 -16.62 -20.37 1.90
CA ALA A 262 -16.01 -19.67 0.78
C ALA A 262 -15.33 -20.69 -0.14
N ASP A 263 -15.55 -20.54 -1.44
CA ASP A 263 -14.84 -21.28 -2.49
C ASP A 263 -14.06 -20.28 -3.34
N ARG A 264 -12.73 -20.34 -3.25
CA ARG A 264 -11.79 -19.37 -3.84
C ARG A 264 -12.21 -17.93 -3.49
N LEU A 265 -12.60 -17.12 -4.48
CA LEU A 265 -13.03 -15.72 -4.33
C LEU A 265 -14.55 -15.56 -4.16
N THR A 266 -15.30 -16.65 -4.16
CA THR A 266 -16.76 -16.64 -4.03
C THR A 266 -17.14 -17.01 -2.60
N PHE A 267 -17.98 -16.20 -1.97
CA PHE A 267 -18.67 -16.54 -0.74
C PHE A 267 -20.12 -16.91 -1.06
N LYS A 268 -20.58 -18.06 -0.58
CA LYS A 268 -21.94 -18.55 -0.80
C LYS A 268 -22.69 -18.57 0.53
N CYS A 269 -23.80 -17.84 0.61
CA CYS A 269 -24.70 -17.80 1.74
C CYS A 269 -26.14 -18.01 1.26
N GLU A 270 -27.04 -18.39 2.16
CA GLU A 270 -28.49 -18.36 1.93
C GLU A 270 -28.96 -16.97 1.46
N CYS A 271 -28.32 -15.90 1.92
CA CYS A 271 -28.64 -14.52 1.51
C CYS A 271 -28.09 -14.12 0.13
N GLY A 272 -27.48 -15.06 -0.59
CA GLY A 272 -26.92 -14.86 -1.92
C GLY A 272 -25.41 -15.12 -2.01
N LYS A 273 -24.91 -14.87 -3.21
CA LYS A 273 -23.52 -15.13 -3.61
C LYS A 273 -22.81 -13.80 -3.86
N TYR A 274 -21.65 -13.62 -3.26
CA TYR A 274 -20.86 -12.39 -3.40
C TYR A 274 -19.36 -12.67 -3.35
N ASP A 275 -18.56 -11.66 -3.65
CA ASP A 275 -17.11 -11.74 -3.56
C ASP A 275 -16.66 -11.89 -2.08
N ARG A 276 -15.76 -12.84 -1.83
CA ARG A 276 -15.27 -13.18 -0.48
C ARG A 276 -14.50 -12.03 0.16
N ASP A 277 -13.65 -11.35 -0.60
CA ASP A 277 -12.81 -10.27 -0.09
C ASP A 277 -13.66 -9.02 0.15
N TYR A 278 -14.69 -8.79 -0.68
CA TYR A 278 -15.74 -7.80 -0.41
C TYR A 278 -16.46 -8.08 0.91
N ASN A 279 -16.91 -9.32 1.14
CA ASN A 279 -17.54 -9.72 2.39
C ASN A 279 -16.64 -9.46 3.60
N ALA A 280 -15.36 -9.85 3.50
CA ALA A 280 -14.37 -9.61 4.52
C ALA A 280 -14.20 -8.10 4.79
N SER A 281 -14.09 -7.28 3.75
CA SER A 281 -13.97 -5.82 3.86
C SER A 281 -15.15 -5.20 4.62
N VAL A 282 -16.39 -5.57 4.29
CA VAL A 282 -17.59 -5.09 5.03
C VAL A 282 -17.58 -5.54 6.48
N ASN A 283 -17.19 -6.79 6.76
CA ASN A 283 -17.10 -7.30 8.13
C ASN A 283 -16.04 -6.57 8.97
N ILE A 284 -14.88 -6.25 8.37
CA ILE A 284 -13.82 -5.43 8.98
C ILE A 284 -14.39 -4.06 9.37
N GLY A 285 -15.11 -3.40 8.46
CA GLY A 285 -15.74 -2.10 8.74
C GLY A 285 -16.78 -2.17 9.85
N LYS A 286 -17.65 -3.19 9.86
CA LYS A 286 -18.67 -3.36 10.91
C LYS A 286 -18.04 -3.50 12.29
N ARG A 287 -16.91 -4.22 12.38
CA ARG A 287 -16.15 -4.34 13.63
C ARG A 287 -15.50 -3.03 14.05
N ALA A 288 -14.94 -2.29 13.09
CA ALA A 288 -14.37 -0.98 13.35
C ALA A 288 -15.40 -0.03 13.98
N ILE A 289 -16.59 0.09 13.38
CA ILE A 289 -17.69 0.92 13.92
C ILE A 289 -18.07 0.49 15.34
N ARG A 290 -18.17 -0.82 15.61
CA ARG A 290 -18.44 -1.33 16.98
C ARG A 290 -17.35 -0.92 17.98
N ILE A 291 -16.08 -0.99 17.60
CA ILE A 291 -14.96 -0.59 18.46
C ILE A 291 -15.04 0.92 18.75
N ILE A 292 -15.25 1.73 17.72
CA ILE A 292 -15.38 3.19 17.84
C ILE A 292 -16.53 3.56 18.80
N ASN A 293 -17.70 2.93 18.63
CA ASN A 293 -18.86 3.18 19.49
C ASN A 293 -18.61 2.78 20.96
N ARG A 294 -17.86 1.69 21.20
CA ARG A 294 -17.48 1.29 22.57
C ARG A 294 -16.53 2.29 23.22
N ILE A 295 -15.55 2.77 22.45
CA ILE A 295 -14.60 3.80 22.89
C ILE A 295 -15.35 5.09 23.28
N ARG A 296 -16.27 5.57 22.42
CA ARG A 296 -17.10 6.75 22.71
C ARG A 296 -18.01 6.60 23.92
N ALA A 297 -18.49 5.39 24.20
CA ALA A 297 -19.34 5.12 25.37
C ALA A 297 -18.56 5.05 26.70
N GLY A 298 -17.29 5.48 26.74
CA GLY A 298 -16.46 5.48 27.95
C GLY A 298 -16.06 4.07 28.43
N LYS A 299 -16.34 3.02 27.65
CA LYS A 299 -16.03 1.63 28.00
C LYS A 299 -14.62 1.27 27.54
N SER A 300 -13.62 1.89 28.17
CA SER A 300 -12.20 1.67 27.88
C SER A 300 -11.49 1.08 29.10
N LYS A 301 -11.63 -0.24 29.30
CA LYS A 301 -10.60 -1.20 29.78
C LYS A 301 -11.27 -2.52 30.19
N SER A 302 -11.16 -3.53 29.33
CA SER A 302 -11.03 -4.92 29.78
C SER A 302 -10.42 -5.72 28.64
N GLY A 303 -9.28 -6.35 28.94
CA GLY A 303 -8.64 -7.51 28.34
C GLY A 303 -8.99 -7.97 26.92
N GLU A 304 -7.94 -8.40 26.23
CA GLU A 304 -8.06 -9.42 25.20
C GLU A 304 -9.05 -10.54 25.62
N TYR A 305 -9.91 -10.89 24.65
CA TYR A 305 -10.67 -12.13 24.50
C TYR A 305 -11.65 -12.55 25.61
N ILE A 306 -12.96 -12.44 25.34
CA ILE A 306 -13.90 -13.55 25.60
C ILE A 306 -14.87 -13.66 24.43
N SER A 307 -14.77 -14.78 23.72
CA SER A 307 -15.87 -15.37 22.98
C SER A 307 -16.99 -15.74 23.95
N LYS A 308 -18.14 -15.06 23.87
CA LYS A 308 -19.45 -15.68 24.04
C LYS A 308 -20.37 -15.13 22.97
N ASP A 309 -20.84 -16.05 22.14
CA ASP A 309 -21.93 -15.83 21.21
C ASP A 309 -23.15 -15.28 21.96
N THR A 310 -23.67 -14.15 21.50
CA THR A 310 -25.07 -13.81 21.68
C THR A 310 -25.51 -12.96 20.49
N PRO A 311 -26.44 -13.44 19.63
CA PRO A 311 -26.89 -12.70 18.47
C PRO A 311 -27.77 -11.53 18.93
N ALA A 312 -27.41 -10.31 18.52
CA ALA A 312 -28.33 -9.18 18.63
C ALA A 312 -29.55 -9.45 17.74
N ARG A 313 -30.72 -9.54 18.37
CA ARG A 313 -32.04 -9.66 17.75
C ARG A 313 -32.19 -8.62 16.63
N ASN A 314 -32.66 -9.10 15.49
CA ASN A 314 -33.01 -8.31 14.32
C ASN A 314 -34.20 -7.40 14.68
N PRO A 315 -34.09 -6.06 14.65
CA PRO A 315 -35.29 -5.24 14.56
C PRO A 315 -35.68 -5.21 13.09
N SER A 316 -36.67 -6.02 12.76
CA SER A 316 -37.59 -5.78 11.65
C SER A 316 -38.17 -4.37 11.81
N ARG A 317 -37.91 -3.50 10.82
CA ARG A 317 -38.96 -2.70 10.17
C ARG A 317 -38.41 -2.07 8.90
N GLN A 318 -39.16 -2.31 7.84
CA GLN A 318 -39.10 -1.62 6.57
C GLN A 318 -39.36 -0.14 6.80
N GLY A 319 -38.55 0.70 6.16
CA GLY A 319 -38.85 2.09 5.90
C GLY A 319 -38.35 2.37 4.50
N LEU A 320 -39.27 2.39 3.54
CA LEU A 320 -39.03 2.97 2.22
C LEU A 320 -38.62 4.43 2.44
N ALA A 321 -37.33 4.72 2.24
CA ALA A 321 -36.88 6.06 1.91
C ALA A 321 -36.34 5.99 0.49
N SER A 322 -36.89 6.84 -0.36
CA SER A 322 -36.75 6.85 -1.82
C SER A 322 -35.31 6.62 -2.29
N PHE A 323 -35.18 5.62 -3.16
CA PHE A 323 -33.93 5.05 -3.65
C PHE A 323 -33.24 5.93 -4.73
N THR A 324 -33.60 7.21 -4.84
CA THR A 324 -33.21 8.09 -5.96
C THR A 324 -32.39 9.32 -5.56
N GLY A 325 -32.18 9.59 -4.26
CA GLY A 325 -31.56 10.83 -3.79
C GLY A 325 -30.08 10.80 -3.39
N LEU A 326 -29.42 9.64 -3.31
CA LEU A 326 -28.00 9.54 -2.86
C LEU A 326 -27.10 8.78 -3.85
N ILE A 327 -27.52 8.71 -5.11
CA ILE A 327 -26.66 8.32 -6.23
C ILE A 327 -26.08 9.58 -6.86
N SER A 328 -25.19 10.24 -6.13
CA SER A 328 -24.21 11.16 -6.71
C SER A 328 -22.89 11.06 -5.95
N VAL A 329 -22.49 9.80 -5.71
CA VAL A 329 -21.10 9.45 -5.41
C VAL A 329 -20.25 10.06 -6.51
N LEU A 330 -19.47 11.09 -6.16
CA LEU A 330 -18.56 11.80 -7.04
C LEU A 330 -18.03 10.89 -8.16
N SER A 331 -18.26 11.31 -9.41
CA SER A 331 -17.78 10.58 -10.58
C SER A 331 -16.29 10.26 -10.41
N LEU A 332 -15.83 9.16 -11.01
CA LEU A 332 -14.39 8.84 -11.01
C LEU A 332 -13.57 10.03 -11.55
N SER A 333 -14.14 10.83 -12.47
CA SER A 333 -13.56 12.08 -12.95
C SER A 333 -13.42 13.17 -11.88
N ARG A 334 -14.38 13.36 -10.97
CA ARG A 334 -14.24 14.29 -9.83
C ARG A 334 -13.21 13.81 -8.80
N LEU A 335 -13.14 12.51 -8.50
CA LEU A 335 -12.07 11.93 -7.66
C LEU A 335 -10.67 12.10 -8.29
N VAL A 336 -10.59 11.94 -9.61
CA VAL A 336 -9.39 12.22 -10.42
C VAL A 336 -9.05 13.72 -10.34
N ALA A 337 -10.03 14.62 -10.38
CA ALA A 337 -9.81 16.07 -10.25
C ALA A 337 -9.28 16.47 -8.85
N TYR A 338 -9.81 15.89 -7.76
CA TYR A 338 -9.31 16.13 -6.40
C TYR A 338 -7.89 15.62 -6.18
N SER A 339 -7.50 14.56 -6.87
CA SER A 339 -6.13 14.02 -6.83
C SER A 339 -5.14 14.76 -7.73
N SER A 340 -5.61 15.61 -8.66
CA SER A 340 -4.79 16.59 -9.38
C SER A 340 -4.56 17.92 -8.65
N LEU A 341 -5.39 18.27 -7.65
CA LEU A 341 -5.20 19.47 -6.80
C LEU A 341 -4.11 19.30 -5.72
N VAL A 342 -3.68 18.07 -5.47
CA VAL A 342 -2.51 17.74 -4.65
C VAL A 342 -1.41 17.30 -5.62
N GLU A 343 -0.19 17.80 -5.45
CA GLU A 343 1.00 17.39 -6.23
C GLU A 343 1.38 15.93 -5.94
N ILE A 344 0.51 15.01 -6.32
CA ILE A 344 0.92 13.72 -6.80
C ILE A 344 1.59 14.05 -8.13
N SER A 345 2.91 13.88 -8.22
CA SER A 345 3.69 14.08 -9.45
C SER A 345 2.80 13.82 -10.66
N ALA A 346 2.50 14.87 -11.44
CA ALA A 346 1.44 14.93 -12.46
C ALA A 346 1.49 13.82 -13.54
N ILE A 347 2.47 12.93 -13.45
CA ILE A 347 2.87 11.94 -14.42
C ILE A 347 2.03 10.65 -14.37
N LYS A 348 1.17 10.38 -13.37
CA LYS A 348 0.63 8.99 -13.20
C LYS A 348 -0.85 8.81 -12.82
N LEU A 349 -1.72 9.80 -12.97
CA LEU A 349 -3.15 9.60 -12.63
C LEU A 349 -3.89 8.66 -13.60
N LYS A 350 -3.63 8.76 -14.92
CA LYS A 350 -4.09 7.75 -15.91
C LYS A 350 -3.61 6.33 -15.58
N ARG A 351 -2.49 6.18 -14.86
CA ARG A 351 -1.99 4.88 -14.40
C ARG A 351 -2.77 4.34 -13.21
N LEU A 352 -3.54 5.12 -12.47
CA LEU A 352 -4.33 4.64 -11.31
C LEU A 352 -5.63 3.96 -11.72
N ILE A 353 -6.34 4.51 -12.72
CA ILE A 353 -7.63 3.95 -13.19
C ILE A 353 -7.49 2.49 -13.63
N LYS A 354 -6.39 2.12 -14.32
CA LYS A 354 -6.15 0.72 -14.71
C LYS A 354 -5.97 -0.25 -13.52
N TRP A 355 -5.71 0.27 -12.32
CA TRP A 355 -5.55 -0.51 -11.09
C TRP A 355 -6.83 -0.59 -10.26
N ILE A 356 -7.88 0.12 -10.65
CA ILE A 356 -9.12 0.22 -9.88
C ILE A 356 -10.26 -0.35 -10.70
N ASP A 357 -11.08 -1.20 -10.09
CA ASP A 357 -12.31 -1.70 -10.68
C ASP A 357 -13.49 -1.41 -9.76
N LYS A 358 -14.56 -0.85 -10.34
CA LYS A 358 -15.85 -0.61 -9.68
C LYS A 358 -16.95 -1.53 -10.24
N ARG A 359 -16.62 -2.48 -11.14
CA ARG A 359 -17.61 -3.35 -11.79
C ARG A 359 -18.43 -4.15 -10.77
N ASN A 360 -19.71 -4.33 -11.08
CA ASN A 360 -20.71 -5.04 -10.29
C ASN A 360 -20.37 -6.54 -10.24
N TYR A 361 -19.64 -6.99 -9.22
CA TYR A 361 -19.57 -8.41 -8.87
C TYR A 361 -20.66 -8.71 -7.84
N GLY A 362 -21.86 -9.07 -8.32
CA GLY A 362 -22.92 -9.66 -7.50
C GLY A 362 -23.95 -8.68 -6.91
N TYR A 363 -24.66 -7.97 -7.77
CA TYR A 363 -26.05 -7.58 -7.47
C TYR A 363 -26.93 -8.51 -8.28
N GLY A 364 -27.39 -9.58 -7.64
CA GLY A 364 -28.70 -10.14 -7.93
C GLY A 364 -29.69 -9.40 -7.05
#